data_AF-A0A9D5ZXK3-F1
#
_entry.id   AF-A0A9D5ZXK3-F1
#
_cell.length_a   1.000
_cell.length_b   1.000
_cell.length_c   1.000
_cell.angle_alpha   90.00
_cell.angle_beta   90.00
_cell.angle_gamma   90.00
#
_symmetry.space_group_name_H-M   'P 1'
#
loop_
_entity.id
_entity.type
_entity.pdbx_description
1 polymer ?
#
loop_
_entity_poly.entity_id
_entity_poly.type
_entity_poly.pdbx_seq_one_letter_code
_entity_poly.pdbx_strand_id
1 'polypeptide(L)'
;MKKRLVFILLLALVLTAFALRVGVVAVNAMDNVTYTLPFMGIHTNSVVYCWAANMSTDNVSVGVSVMSNSVSTAPPSQNIAMLGGMIIYSKQTNMITFTGATATLGSAVADLSQQVGTNSATIYGVNVTFIGSYQGVTTTLLTSGPNTVFGPQVSTNMTTSQGLPTVPANCLTIGMACYQGTTSPKRNLVGYTCMDSINTFIKPISY
;
A
#
# COMPACT_ATOMS: atom_id res chain seq x y z
N MET A 1 -4.09 -61.55 -13.43
CA MET A 1 -4.63 -60.55 -12.48
C MET A 1 -3.56 -59.69 -11.79
N LYS A 2 -2.40 -60.24 -11.39
CA LYS A 2 -1.31 -59.49 -10.72
C LYS A 2 -0.78 -58.26 -11.48
N LYS A 3 -0.59 -58.35 -12.81
CA LYS A 3 -0.06 -57.23 -13.62
C LYS A 3 -1.01 -56.03 -13.70
N ARG A 4 -2.33 -56.26 -13.71
CA ARG A 4 -3.34 -55.18 -13.79
C ARG A 4 -3.48 -54.40 -12.48
N LEU A 5 -3.30 -55.08 -11.34
CA LEU A 5 -3.34 -54.45 -10.03
C LEU A 5 -2.14 -53.50 -9.82
N VAL A 6 -0.96 -53.87 -10.33
CA VAL A 6 0.24 -53.01 -10.29
C VAL A 6 0.05 -51.71 -11.06
N PHE A 7 -0.60 -51.74 -12.23
CA PHE A 7 -0.88 -50.53 -13.00
C PHE A 7 -1.86 -49.58 -12.31
N ILE A 8 -2.89 -50.12 -11.66
CA ILE A 8 -3.86 -49.31 -10.91
C ILE A 8 -3.18 -48.61 -9.72
N LEU A 9 -2.28 -49.32 -9.03
CA LEU A 9 -1.57 -48.78 -7.87
C LEU A 9 -0.54 -47.70 -8.27
N LEU A 10 0.14 -47.88 -9.41
CA LEU A 10 1.00 -46.85 -9.99
C LEU A 10 0.21 -45.60 -10.43
N LEU A 11 -0.95 -45.79 -11.06
CA LEU A 11 -1.81 -44.67 -11.47
C LEU A 11 -2.33 -43.89 -10.26
N ALA A 12 -2.74 -44.60 -9.19
CA ALA A 12 -3.17 -43.98 -7.94
C ALA A 12 -2.04 -43.17 -7.29
N LEU A 13 -0.80 -43.68 -7.33
CA LEU A 13 0.37 -42.98 -6.80
C LEU A 13 0.74 -41.72 -7.60
N VAL A 14 0.57 -41.75 -8.93
CA VAL A 14 0.74 -40.57 -9.78
C VAL A 14 -0.37 -39.55 -9.52
N LEU A 15 -1.61 -39.98 -9.35
CA LEU A 15 -2.72 -39.08 -9.02
C LEU A 15 -2.54 -38.42 -7.64
N THR A 16 -2.09 -39.17 -6.63
CA THR A 16 -1.82 -38.58 -5.30
C THR A 16 -0.63 -37.64 -5.32
N ALA A 17 0.43 -37.94 -6.10
CA ALA A 17 1.55 -37.03 -6.29
C ALA A 17 1.14 -35.73 -7.03
N PHE A 18 0.25 -35.80 -8.01
CA PHE A 18 -0.32 -34.62 -8.67
C PHE A 18 -1.25 -33.83 -7.74
N ALA A 19 -2.04 -34.50 -6.90
CA ALA A 19 -2.91 -33.86 -5.92
C ALA A 19 -2.15 -33.17 -4.77
N LEU A 20 -0.91 -33.60 -4.49
CA LEU A 20 -0.03 -33.04 -3.46
C LEU A 20 0.86 -31.89 -3.95
N ARG A 21 0.73 -31.43 -5.21
CA ARG A 21 1.35 -30.17 -5.65
C ARG A 21 0.63 -28.99 -5.00
N VAL A 22 0.91 -28.79 -3.71
CA VAL A 22 0.58 -27.57 -2.98
C VAL A 22 1.53 -26.50 -3.49
N GLY A 23 1.04 -25.62 -4.36
CA GLY A 23 1.78 -24.44 -4.77
C GLY A 23 1.84 -23.48 -3.59
N VAL A 24 3.04 -23.19 -3.09
CA VAL A 24 3.23 -22.07 -2.17
C VAL A 24 3.11 -20.80 -3.00
N VAL A 25 1.98 -20.12 -2.88
CA VAL A 25 1.81 -18.76 -3.42
C VAL A 25 2.07 -17.81 -2.27
N ALA A 26 3.18 -17.06 -2.37
CA ALA A 26 3.44 -15.97 -1.44
C ALA A 26 2.43 -14.85 -1.72
N VAL A 27 1.54 -14.58 -0.77
CA VAL A 27 0.70 -13.38 -0.76
C VAL A 27 1.30 -12.41 0.24
N ASN A 28 1.82 -11.30 -0.28
CA ASN A 28 2.25 -10.17 0.54
C ASN A 28 1.00 -9.41 0.98
N ALA A 29 0.57 -9.60 2.23
CA ALA A 29 -0.39 -8.70 2.85
C ALA A 29 0.37 -7.40 3.15
N MET A 30 0.04 -6.33 2.43
CA MET A 30 0.62 -5.00 2.64
C MET A 30 -0.43 -4.11 3.29
N ASP A 31 -0.04 -3.46 4.39
CA ASP A 31 -0.86 -2.46 5.05
C ASP A 31 -0.64 -1.12 4.33
N ASN A 32 -1.71 -0.57 3.74
CA ASN A 32 -1.63 0.70 3.03
C ASN A 32 -2.40 1.77 3.82
N VAL A 33 -1.72 2.85 4.16
CA VAL A 33 -2.31 4.05 4.78
C VAL A 33 -2.26 5.17 3.78
N THR A 34 -3.41 5.69 3.38
CA THR A 34 -3.49 6.78 2.40
C THR A 34 -4.03 8.05 3.04
N TYR A 35 -3.28 9.12 2.86
CA TYR A 35 -3.68 10.47 3.23
C TYR A 35 -4.07 11.25 2.00
N THR A 36 -5.31 11.76 1.97
CA THR A 36 -5.82 12.58 0.87
C THR A 36 -5.68 14.06 1.22
N LEU A 37 -4.90 14.82 0.46
CA LEU A 37 -4.80 16.27 0.56
C LEU A 37 -5.58 16.91 -0.59
N PRO A 38 -6.69 17.59 -0.33
CA PRO A 38 -7.61 18.03 -1.38
C PRO A 38 -7.14 19.27 -2.16
N PHE A 39 -6.33 20.14 -1.55
CA PHE A 39 -5.99 21.45 -2.12
C PHE A 39 -4.49 21.74 -1.98
N MET A 40 -3.77 21.59 -3.09
CA MET A 40 -2.38 22.00 -3.23
C MET A 40 -2.22 22.85 -4.49
N GLY A 41 -1.27 23.79 -4.46
CA GLY A 41 -0.96 24.64 -5.61
C GLY A 41 0.47 24.39 -6.09
N ILE A 42 0.72 24.53 -7.39
CA ILE A 42 2.08 24.36 -7.94
C ILE A 42 2.93 25.64 -7.89
N HIS A 43 2.49 26.67 -7.16
CA HIS A 43 3.26 27.89 -6.99
C HIS A 43 4.45 27.62 -6.03
N THR A 44 5.65 28.09 -6.36
CA THR A 44 6.86 27.89 -5.54
C THR A 44 6.76 28.52 -4.15
N ASN A 45 6.01 29.61 -4.03
CA ASN A 45 5.69 30.23 -2.73
C ASN A 45 4.62 29.49 -1.90
N SER A 46 3.99 28.44 -2.45
CA SER A 46 2.93 27.68 -1.80
C SER A 46 3.42 26.29 -1.34
N VAL A 47 4.61 26.25 -0.73
CA VAL A 47 5.21 25.01 -0.24
C VAL A 47 4.35 24.39 0.86
N VAL A 48 4.10 23.09 0.76
CA VAL A 48 3.44 22.29 1.79
C VAL A 48 4.45 21.34 2.43
N TYR A 49 4.50 21.33 3.75
CA TYR A 49 5.38 20.48 4.54
C TYR A 49 4.53 19.51 5.35
N CYS A 50 4.65 18.22 5.09
CA CYS A 50 3.94 17.16 5.77
C CYS A 50 4.91 16.33 6.60
N TRP A 51 4.80 16.41 7.92
CA TRP A 51 5.53 15.56 8.84
C TRP A 51 4.78 14.25 8.99
N ALA A 52 5.39 13.16 8.56
CA ALA A 52 4.85 11.81 8.68
C ALA A 52 5.65 11.04 9.72
N ALA A 53 4.99 10.60 10.78
CA ALA A 53 5.54 9.79 11.86
C ALA A 53 5.09 8.34 11.68
N ASN A 54 6.06 7.44 11.55
CA ASN A 54 5.83 6.01 11.56
C ASN A 54 6.00 5.48 12.99
N MET A 55 4.89 5.29 13.72
CA MET A 55 4.88 4.67 15.05
C MET A 55 4.60 3.16 14.99
N SER A 56 4.48 2.60 13.79
CA SER A 56 4.32 1.15 13.59
C SER A 56 5.63 0.42 13.89
N THR A 57 5.55 -0.92 13.97
CA THR A 57 6.75 -1.77 14.08
C THR A 57 7.43 -1.99 12.73
N ASP A 58 6.74 -1.70 11.63
CA ASP A 58 7.20 -1.97 10.27
C ASP A 58 7.78 -0.73 9.60
N ASN A 59 8.52 -0.97 8.53
CA ASN A 59 9.01 0.07 7.66
C ASN A 59 7.93 0.39 6.61
N VAL A 60 7.73 1.68 6.34
CA VAL A 60 6.76 2.13 5.32
C VAL A 60 7.48 2.81 4.18
N SER A 61 7.15 2.43 2.95
CA SER A 61 7.56 3.15 1.75
C SER A 61 6.52 4.22 1.41
N VAL A 62 6.96 5.36 0.86
CA VAL A 62 6.07 6.50 0.58
C VAL A 62 5.85 6.66 -0.91
N GLY A 63 4.60 6.59 -1.33
CA GLY A 63 4.13 6.88 -2.68
C GLY A 63 3.29 8.15 -2.71
N VAL A 64 3.35 8.87 -3.82
CA VAL A 64 2.54 10.07 -4.06
C VAL A 64 1.81 9.91 -5.39
N SER A 65 0.50 10.20 -5.41
CA SER A 65 -0.30 10.17 -6.63
C SER A 65 -1.25 11.35 -6.71
N VAL A 66 -1.36 11.96 -7.88
CA VAL A 66 -2.26 13.12 -8.10
C VAL A 66 -3.68 12.62 -8.34
N MET A 67 -4.62 13.09 -7.53
CA MET A 67 -6.03 12.65 -7.52
C MET A 67 -6.96 13.56 -8.31
N SER A 68 -6.56 14.81 -8.50
CA SER A 68 -7.32 15.79 -9.27
C SER A 68 -6.37 16.90 -9.66
N ASN A 69 -6.64 17.56 -10.79
CA ASN A 69 -5.97 18.80 -11.15
C ASN A 69 -6.96 19.71 -11.88
N SER A 70 -6.68 21.02 -11.94
CA SER A 70 -7.55 21.98 -12.62
C SER A 70 -7.39 22.03 -14.15
N VAL A 71 -6.58 21.12 -14.74
CA VAL A 71 -6.18 21.14 -16.17
C VAL A 71 -6.76 19.95 -16.94
N SER A 72 -7.14 18.87 -16.27
CA SER A 72 -7.56 17.59 -16.84
C SER A 72 -9.01 17.27 -16.49
N THR A 73 -9.78 16.87 -17.50
CA THR A 73 -11.14 16.32 -17.36
C THR A 73 -11.14 14.81 -17.16
N ALA A 74 -9.98 14.15 -17.17
CA ALA A 74 -9.86 12.70 -17.00
C ALA A 74 -9.76 12.31 -15.51
N PRO A 75 -10.40 11.20 -15.09
CA PRO A 75 -10.23 10.67 -13.73
C PRO A 75 -8.74 10.39 -13.46
N PRO A 76 -8.27 10.53 -12.21
CA PRO A 76 -6.86 10.57 -11.90
C PRO A 76 -6.11 9.34 -12.42
N SER A 77 -5.05 9.60 -13.18
CA SER A 77 -4.04 8.59 -13.51
C SER A 77 -3.39 8.12 -12.20
N GLN A 78 -3.70 6.89 -11.80
CA GLN A 78 -3.21 6.23 -10.58
C GLN A 78 -1.74 5.78 -10.65
N ASN A 79 -0.92 6.42 -11.49
CA ASN A 79 0.52 6.19 -11.45
C ASN A 79 1.07 6.80 -10.16
N ILE A 80 1.21 5.95 -9.15
CA ILE A 80 1.92 6.28 -7.92
C ILE A 80 3.36 6.60 -8.30
N ALA A 81 3.71 7.87 -8.26
CA ALA A 81 5.10 8.29 -8.30
C ALA A 81 5.69 7.92 -6.93
N MET A 82 6.33 6.75 -6.88
CA MET A 82 7.13 6.36 -5.73
C MET A 82 8.18 7.44 -5.49
N LEU A 83 8.32 7.91 -4.25
CA LEU A 83 9.40 8.81 -3.86
C LEU A 83 10.72 8.02 -3.83
N GLY A 84 11.23 7.63 -5.00
CA GLY A 84 12.58 7.08 -5.22
C GLY A 84 12.97 5.88 -4.35
N GLY A 85 12.02 5.12 -3.80
CA GLY A 85 12.32 4.00 -2.89
C GLY A 85 12.61 4.41 -1.45
N MET A 86 12.21 5.61 -1.02
CA MET A 86 12.44 6.04 0.35
C MET A 86 11.46 5.44 1.36
N ILE A 87 12.07 5.03 2.47
CA ILE A 87 11.46 4.32 3.58
C ILE A 87 11.46 5.25 4.79
N ILE A 88 10.30 5.42 5.42
CA ILE A 88 10.23 5.91 6.79
C ILE A 88 10.36 4.68 7.68
N TYR A 89 11.51 4.53 8.31
CA TYR A 89 11.77 3.40 9.19
C TYR A 89 10.83 3.43 10.40
N SER A 90 10.62 2.27 11.01
CA SER A 90 9.83 2.17 12.23
C SER A 90 10.33 3.14 13.30
N LYS A 91 9.38 3.79 13.98
CA LYS A 91 9.59 4.78 15.05
C LYS A 91 10.33 6.04 14.61
N GLN A 92 10.35 6.35 13.32
CA GLN A 92 10.94 7.57 12.78
C GLN A 92 9.90 8.53 12.23
N THR A 93 10.28 9.81 12.17
CA THR A 93 9.47 10.88 11.62
C THR A 93 10.26 11.59 10.53
N ASN A 94 9.68 11.69 9.34
CA ASN A 94 10.32 12.34 8.20
C ASN A 94 9.38 13.39 7.60
N MET A 95 9.97 14.46 7.04
CA MET A 95 9.22 15.54 6.41
C MET A 95 9.14 15.32 4.90
N ILE A 96 7.92 15.21 4.39
CA ILE A 96 7.60 15.27 2.96
C ILE A 96 7.38 16.74 2.60
N THR A 97 8.07 17.22 1.57
CA THR A 97 7.95 18.60 1.11
C THR A 97 7.37 18.63 -0.30
N PHE A 98 6.26 19.32 -0.48
CA PHE A 98 5.67 19.58 -1.78
C PHE A 98 6.01 20.99 -2.22
N THR A 99 6.81 21.12 -3.28
CA THR A 99 7.17 22.41 -3.88
C THR A 99 6.88 22.37 -5.37
N GLY A 100 5.94 23.19 -5.82
CA GLY A 100 5.50 23.19 -7.20
C GLY A 100 4.90 21.86 -7.62
N ALA A 101 5.46 21.29 -8.69
CA ALA A 101 5.11 19.97 -9.21
C ALA A 101 6.03 18.86 -8.68
N THR A 102 6.73 19.07 -7.57
CA THR A 102 7.64 18.08 -6.99
C THR A 102 7.28 17.76 -5.56
N ALA A 103 7.40 16.49 -5.19
CA ALA A 103 7.37 16.03 -3.82
C ALA A 103 8.76 15.50 -3.45
N THR A 104 9.27 15.85 -2.28
CA THR A 104 10.57 15.38 -1.81
C THR A 104 10.47 14.80 -0.40
N LEU A 105 11.30 13.82 -0.12
CA LEU A 105 11.49 13.24 1.21
C LEU A 105 12.99 12.97 1.29
N GLY A 106 13.73 13.60 2.20
CA GLY A 106 15.20 13.50 2.21
C GLY A 106 15.82 13.86 0.85
N SER A 107 16.58 12.94 0.25
CA SER A 107 17.18 13.09 -1.09
C SER A 107 16.31 12.56 -2.23
N ALA A 108 15.20 11.87 -1.93
CA ALA A 108 14.30 11.38 -2.97
C ALA A 108 13.38 12.49 -3.48
N VAL A 109 13.15 12.47 -4.78
CA VAL A 109 12.31 13.42 -5.50
C VAL A 109 11.34 12.64 -6.38
N ALA A 110 10.04 12.93 -6.24
CA ALA A 110 9.00 12.52 -7.17
C ALA A 110 8.59 13.74 -8.01
N ASP A 111 8.75 13.61 -9.31
CA ASP A 111 8.29 14.60 -10.28
C ASP A 111 6.82 14.31 -10.65
N LEU A 112 5.96 15.30 -10.42
CA LEU A 112 4.53 15.28 -10.69
C LEU A 112 4.17 16.15 -11.90
N SER A 113 5.16 16.75 -12.59
CA SER A 113 4.95 17.73 -13.66
C SER A 113 4.10 17.21 -14.82
N GLN A 114 4.16 15.91 -15.12
CA GLN A 114 3.30 15.28 -16.12
C GLN A 114 1.83 15.20 -15.68
N GLN A 115 1.58 15.14 -14.37
CA GLN A 115 0.25 14.98 -13.78
C GLN A 115 -0.39 16.31 -13.40
N VAL A 116 0.38 17.34 -13.02
CA VAL A 116 -0.17 18.66 -12.60
C VAL A 116 0.11 19.78 -13.61
N GLY A 117 0.98 19.55 -14.58
CA GLY A 117 1.45 20.58 -15.52
C GLY A 117 2.37 21.60 -14.86
N THR A 118 2.66 22.70 -15.58
CA THR A 118 3.64 23.72 -15.16
C THR A 118 3.02 25.10 -14.94
N ASN A 119 1.70 25.24 -15.04
CA ASN A 119 1.01 26.53 -14.88
C ASN A 119 0.85 26.90 -13.41
N SER A 120 1.46 28.01 -12.95
CA SER A 120 1.45 28.44 -11.55
C SER A 120 0.06 28.65 -10.91
N ALA A 121 -1.01 28.69 -11.72
CA ALA A 121 -2.40 28.76 -11.28
C ALA A 121 -3.06 27.38 -11.05
N THR A 122 -2.38 26.27 -11.36
CA THR A 122 -2.95 24.93 -11.20
C THR A 122 -3.11 24.59 -9.73
N ILE A 123 -4.33 24.17 -9.38
CA ILE A 123 -4.66 23.55 -8.10
C ILE A 123 -4.87 22.06 -8.33
N TYR A 124 -4.37 21.24 -7.42
CA TYR A 124 -4.43 19.79 -7.52
C TYR A 124 -4.61 19.14 -6.15
N GLY A 125 -5.26 17.98 -6.14
CA GLY A 125 -5.34 17.10 -4.98
C GLY A 125 -4.30 15.98 -5.10
N VAL A 126 -3.76 15.54 -3.97
CA VAL A 126 -2.77 14.45 -3.93
C VAL A 126 -3.13 13.43 -2.86
N ASN A 127 -2.81 12.17 -3.15
CA ASN A 127 -2.76 11.11 -2.17
C ASN A 127 -1.31 10.83 -1.82
N VAL A 128 -1.04 10.74 -0.53
CA VAL A 128 0.21 10.23 0.03
C VAL A 128 -0.08 8.85 0.60
N THR A 129 0.48 7.82 -0.01
CA THR A 129 0.27 6.43 0.39
C THR A 129 1.52 5.91 1.08
N PHE A 130 1.37 5.48 2.33
CA PHE A 130 2.36 4.75 3.10
C PHE A 130 2.08 3.26 2.93
N ILE A 131 3.02 2.56 2.31
CA ILE A 131 2.92 1.16 1.99
C ILE A 131 3.82 0.40 2.97
N GLY A 132 3.21 -0.23 3.95
CA GLY A 132 3.87 -1.06 4.95
C GLY A 132 4.40 -2.34 4.32
N SER A 133 5.68 -2.63 4.58
CA SER A 133 6.30 -3.90 4.22
C SER A 133 6.37 -4.77 5.47
N TYR A 134 5.43 -5.72 5.62
CA TYR A 134 5.52 -6.72 6.67
C TYR A 134 6.73 -7.63 6.41
N GLN A 135 7.79 -7.45 7.20
CA GLN A 135 8.95 -8.34 7.19
C GLN A 135 8.70 -9.44 8.23
N GLY A 136 8.14 -10.59 7.82
CA GLY A 136 8.05 -11.75 8.72
C GLY A 136 6.89 -12.74 8.51
N VAL A 137 6.06 -12.56 7.48
CA VAL A 137 4.91 -13.47 7.27
C VAL A 137 5.17 -14.41 6.09
N THR A 138 5.56 -15.64 6.40
CA THR A 138 5.47 -16.75 5.46
C THR A 138 4.02 -17.25 5.49
N THR A 139 3.17 -16.80 4.57
CA THR A 139 1.81 -17.30 4.43
C THR A 139 1.82 -18.70 3.81
N THR A 140 1.66 -19.75 4.63
CA THR A 140 1.35 -21.09 4.13
C THR A 140 -0.12 -21.17 3.75
N LEU A 141 -0.42 -21.11 2.45
CA LEU A 141 -1.75 -21.37 1.93
C LEU A 141 -2.05 -22.87 2.03
N LEU A 142 -2.83 -23.28 3.03
CA LEU A 142 -3.37 -24.64 3.12
C LEU A 142 -4.58 -24.75 2.17
N THR A 143 -4.33 -25.11 0.91
CA THR A 143 -5.43 -25.52 0.03
C THR A 143 -5.89 -26.91 0.44
N SER A 144 -6.96 -26.99 1.24
CA SER A 144 -7.58 -28.28 1.58
C SER A 144 -8.37 -28.83 0.39
N GLY A 145 -7.71 -29.64 -0.45
CA GLY A 145 -8.31 -30.67 -1.31
C GLY A 145 -9.27 -30.23 -2.44
N PRO A 146 -9.46 -31.08 -3.47
CA PRO A 146 -10.34 -30.76 -4.58
C PRO A 146 -11.82 -31.00 -4.23
N ASN A 147 -12.68 -30.09 -4.70
CA ASN A 147 -14.14 -30.21 -4.77
C ASN A 147 -14.94 -30.12 -3.45
N THR A 148 -15.13 -28.89 -2.96
CA THR A 148 -16.42 -28.53 -2.36
C THR A 148 -17.29 -27.86 -3.42
N VAL A 149 -18.59 -28.17 -3.42
CA VAL A 149 -19.64 -27.71 -4.36
C VAL A 149 -19.79 -26.17 -4.40
N PHE A 150 -19.08 -25.45 -3.52
CA PHE A 150 -19.13 -23.99 -3.34
C PHE A 150 -17.78 -23.28 -3.58
N GLY A 151 -16.85 -23.92 -4.29
CA GLY A 151 -15.53 -23.36 -4.59
C GLY A 151 -14.58 -23.38 -3.38
N PRO A 152 -13.26 -23.29 -3.61
CA PRO A 152 -12.28 -23.31 -2.54
C PRO A 152 -12.49 -22.11 -1.61
N GLN A 153 -12.88 -22.38 -0.35
CA GLN A 153 -12.88 -21.38 0.72
C GLN A 153 -11.44 -21.25 1.20
N VAL A 154 -10.79 -20.16 0.79
CA VAL A 154 -9.42 -19.84 1.21
C VAL A 154 -9.49 -19.23 2.61
N SER A 155 -9.18 -20.04 3.63
CA SER A 155 -8.93 -19.53 4.98
C SER A 155 -7.46 -19.15 5.09
N THR A 156 -7.16 -17.85 5.07
CA THR A 156 -5.81 -17.33 5.36
C THR A 156 -5.66 -17.15 6.86
N ASN A 157 -5.15 -18.16 7.56
CA ASN A 157 -4.63 -17.94 8.91
C ASN A 157 -3.25 -17.29 8.80
N MET A 158 -3.17 -15.97 9.02
CA MET A 158 -1.91 -15.27 9.21
C MET A 158 -1.34 -15.67 10.58
N THR A 159 -0.35 -16.54 10.60
CA THR A 159 0.47 -16.79 11.79
C THR A 159 1.65 -15.84 11.77
N THR A 160 1.61 -14.82 12.65
CA THR A 160 2.74 -13.93 12.89
C THR A 160 3.87 -14.72 13.58
N SER A 161 4.86 -15.16 12.80
CA SER A 161 6.07 -15.78 13.33
C SER A 161 7.03 -14.69 13.80
N GLN A 162 6.81 -14.15 15.00
CA GLN A 162 7.82 -13.59 15.92
C GLN A 162 7.06 -13.16 17.18
N GLY A 163 7.48 -13.59 18.37
CA GLY A 163 6.85 -13.30 19.67
C GLY A 163 6.97 -11.84 20.16
N LEU A 164 6.97 -10.86 19.26
CA LEU A 164 6.92 -9.43 19.55
C LEU A 164 5.54 -8.90 19.15
N PRO A 165 4.86 -8.08 19.98
CA PRO A 165 3.63 -7.43 19.54
C PRO A 165 3.92 -6.54 18.32
N THR A 166 3.44 -6.96 17.14
CA THR A 166 3.51 -6.17 15.91
C THR A 166 2.42 -5.11 15.94
N VAL A 167 2.81 -3.85 15.75
CA VAL A 167 1.90 -2.72 15.61
C VAL A 167 1.78 -2.42 14.11
N PRO A 168 0.66 -2.77 13.45
CA PRO A 168 0.50 -2.60 12.01
C PRO A 168 0.52 -1.13 11.58
N ALA A 169 0.79 -0.87 10.30
CA ALA A 169 0.67 0.46 9.70
C ALA A 169 -0.81 0.77 9.42
N ASN A 170 -1.38 1.70 10.19
CA ASN A 170 -2.77 2.16 10.04
C ASN A 170 -2.85 3.65 10.34
N CYS A 171 -4.04 4.24 10.24
CA CYS A 171 -4.24 5.67 10.49
C CYS A 171 -3.94 6.13 11.93
N LEU A 172 -3.88 5.22 12.90
CA LEU A 172 -3.52 5.53 14.29
C LEU A 172 -2.00 5.48 14.50
N THR A 173 -1.28 4.69 13.70
CA THR A 173 0.15 4.42 13.87
C THR A 173 1.02 5.16 12.88
N ILE A 174 0.48 5.51 11.71
CA ILE A 174 1.10 6.42 10.76
C ILE A 174 0.42 7.77 10.92
N GLY A 175 0.99 8.67 11.73
CA GLY A 175 0.45 10.01 11.96
C GLY A 175 1.03 11.01 10.97
N MET A 176 0.20 11.86 10.35
CA MET A 176 0.67 12.93 9.47
C MET A 176 0.11 14.30 9.88
N ALA A 177 0.98 15.32 9.86
CA ALA A 177 0.63 16.72 10.08
C ALA A 177 1.20 17.59 8.96
N CYS A 178 0.33 18.30 8.24
CA CYS A 178 0.72 19.15 7.12
C CYS A 178 0.60 20.63 7.44
N TYR A 179 1.53 21.41 6.92
CA TYR A 179 1.60 22.85 7.11
C TYR A 179 1.86 23.53 5.78
N GLN A 180 1.16 24.65 5.51
CA GLN A 180 1.32 25.39 4.28
C GLN A 180 2.00 26.74 4.52
N GLY A 181 2.85 27.11 3.57
CA GLY A 181 3.45 28.44 3.47
C GLY A 181 4.83 28.55 4.10
N THR A 182 5.42 29.72 3.90
CA THR A 182 6.78 30.09 4.34
C THR A 182 6.78 30.94 5.62
N THR A 183 5.61 31.22 6.20
CA THR A 183 5.49 32.04 7.41
C THR A 183 5.97 31.29 8.65
N SER A 184 6.41 32.02 9.68
CA SER A 184 6.74 31.46 11.00
C SER A 184 5.85 32.10 12.07
N PRO A 185 4.97 31.34 12.77
CA PRO A 185 4.73 29.90 12.58
C PRO A 185 4.00 29.59 11.25
N LYS A 186 4.17 28.35 10.76
CA LYS A 186 3.49 27.87 9.55
C LYS A 186 2.02 27.58 9.85
N ARG A 187 1.13 27.82 8.89
CA ARG A 187 -0.30 27.57 9.05
C ARG A 187 -0.59 26.08 8.92
N ASN A 188 -1.34 25.52 9.87
CA ASN A 188 -1.80 24.13 9.79
C ASN A 188 -2.71 23.96 8.56
N LEU A 189 -2.41 22.95 7.74
CA LEU A 189 -3.24 22.57 6.61
C LEU A 189 -4.34 21.65 7.13
N VAL A 190 -5.58 22.12 7.19
CA VAL A 190 -6.72 21.33 7.66
C VAL A 190 -7.42 20.65 6.50
N GLY A 191 -8.14 19.56 6.79
CA GLY A 191 -9.03 18.91 5.81
C GLY A 191 -8.40 17.80 4.98
N TYR A 192 -7.24 17.28 5.39
CA TYR A 192 -6.76 16.00 4.86
C TYR A 192 -7.34 14.84 5.67
N THR A 193 -7.64 13.73 5.00
CA THR A 193 -8.23 12.53 5.62
C THR A 193 -7.27 11.36 5.53
N CYS A 194 -7.25 10.54 6.58
CA CYS A 194 -6.55 9.26 6.57
C CYS A 194 -7.54 8.13 6.26
N MET A 195 -7.12 7.21 5.41
CA MET A 195 -7.83 5.96 5.13
C MET A 195 -6.84 4.81 5.24
N ASP A 196 -7.17 3.80 6.04
CA ASP A 196 -6.45 2.55 6.07
C ASP A 196 -7.11 1.55 5.12
N SER A 197 -6.29 0.85 4.35
CA SER A 197 -6.74 -0.33 3.63
C SER A 197 -6.74 -1.48 4.63
N ILE A 198 -7.75 -1.56 5.49
CA ILE A 198 -8.01 -2.84 6.14
C ILE A 198 -8.31 -3.80 4.98
N ASN A 199 -7.47 -4.80 4.80
CA ASN A 199 -7.70 -5.95 3.93
C ASN A 199 -8.95 -6.70 4.45
N THR A 200 -10.13 -6.09 4.34
CA THR A 200 -11.39 -6.81 4.45
C THR A 200 -11.50 -7.61 3.17
N PHE A 201 -10.98 -8.83 3.21
CA PHE A 201 -11.36 -9.91 2.30
C PHE A 201 -12.86 -10.23 2.52
N ILE A 202 -13.74 -9.26 2.31
CA ILE A 202 -15.16 -9.51 2.10
C ILE A 202 -15.33 -9.45 0.59
N LYS A 203 -15.16 -10.60 -0.05
CA LYS A 203 -15.64 -10.79 -1.41
C LYS A 203 -17.14 -10.42 -1.40
N PRO A 204 -17.61 -9.51 -2.27
CA PRO A 204 -19.03 -9.24 -2.37
C PRO A 204 -19.73 -10.56 -2.74
N ILE A 205 -20.60 -11.03 -1.85
CA ILE A 205 -21.55 -12.09 -2.16
C ILE A 205 -22.46 -11.49 -3.23
N SER A 206 -22.18 -11.81 -4.48
CA SER A 206 -23.10 -11.58 -5.58
C SER A 206 -24.17 -12.66 -5.45
N TYR A 207 -25.39 -12.23 -5.10
CA TYR A 207 -26.59 -13.06 -5.15
C TYR A 207 -26.96 -13.39 -6.60
#